data_AF-A0A5J4N3F7-F1
#
_entry.id   AF-A0A5J4N3F7-F1
#
_cell.length_a   1.000
_cell.length_b   1.000
_cell.length_c   1.000
_cell.angle_alpha   90.00
_cell.angle_beta   90.00
_cell.angle_gamma   90.00
#
_symmetry.space_group_name_H-M   'P 1'
#
loop_
_entity.id
_entity.type
_entity.pdbx_description
1 polymer ?
#
loop_
_entity_poly.entity_id
_entity_poly.type
_entity_poly.pdbx_seq_one_letter_code
_entity_poly.pdbx_strand_id
1 'polypeptide(L)' 'MSRTQFERIRGFSNAFFGWGGEDDDLYKRVVHHGYRVFRYPNDIARYTMLRHGHETLNQPNPI' A
#
# COMPACT_ATOMS: atom_id res chain seq x y z
N MET A 1 6.38 -8.45 -4.02
CA MET A 1 7.25 -7.61 -4.87
C MET A 1 8.67 -8.15 -4.77
N SER A 2 9.36 -8.38 -5.89
CA SER A 2 10.77 -8.79 -5.87
C SER A 2 11.71 -7.60 -5.75
N ARG A 3 12.96 -7.83 -5.35
CA ARG A 3 14.01 -6.80 -5.30
C ARG A 3 14.14 -6.04 -6.61
N THR A 4 14.18 -6.77 -7.73
CA THR A 4 14.31 -6.17 -9.08
C THR A 4 13.12 -5.28 -9.43
N GLN A 5 11.89 -5.66 -9.06
CA GLN A 5 10.71 -4.82 -9.27
C GLN A 5 10.79 -3.53 -8.43
N PHE A 6 11.24 -3.65 -7.17
CA PHE A 6 11.39 -2.51 -6.28
C PHE A 6 12.46 -1.52 -6.77
N GLU A 7 13.61 -2.03 -7.21
CA GLU A 7 14.66 -1.21 -7.82
C GLU A 7 14.17 -0.55 -9.13
N ARG A 8 13.39 -1.27 -9.95
CA ARG A 8 12.84 -0.75 -11.22
C ARG A 8 11.90 0.44 -11.03
N ILE A 9 11.09 0.42 -9.98
CA ILE A 9 10.18 1.54 -9.63
C ILE A 9 10.85 2.63 -8.78
N ARG A 10 12.17 2.50 -8.52
CA ARG A 10 12.96 3.38 -7.65
C ARG A 10 12.47 3.43 -6.20
N GLY A 11 11.92 2.33 -5.71
CA GLY A 11 11.42 2.18 -4.35
C GLY A 11 10.31 3.17 -3.96
N PHE A 12 10.18 3.40 -2.66
CA PHE A 12 9.22 4.34 -2.07
C PHE A 12 9.66 5.80 -2.21
N SER A 13 8.69 6.71 -2.10
CA SER A 13 8.96 8.16 -2.06
C SER A 13 9.43 8.59 -0.68
N ASN A 14 10.49 9.40 -0.65
CA ASN A 14 11.00 10.00 0.60
C ASN A 14 10.35 11.37 0.92
N ALA A 15 9.31 11.76 0.19
CA ALA A 15 8.65 13.05 0.36
C ALA A 15 7.48 13.01 1.37
N PHE A 16 7.05 11.82 1.79
CA PHE A 16 5.95 11.65 2.72
C PHE A 16 6.46 11.60 4.15
N PHE A 17 5.95 12.51 4.99
CA PHE A 17 6.21 12.56 6.43
C PHE A 17 4.85 12.55 7.15
N GLY A 18 4.69 11.64 8.11
CA GLY A 18 3.39 11.40 8.74
C GLY A 18 2.56 10.34 8.00
N TRP A 19 1.24 10.35 8.20
CA TRP A 19 0.34 9.33 7.67
C TRP A 19 -0.38 9.79 6.39
N GLY A 20 -0.39 8.93 5.37
CA GLY A 20 -1.22 9.07 4.17
C GLY A 20 -0.45 9.33 2.86
N GLY A 21 -0.91 8.70 1.78
CA GLY A 21 -0.53 8.98 0.39
C GLY A 21 0.75 8.31 -0.13
N GLU A 22 1.56 7.72 0.75
CA GLU A 22 2.79 7.00 0.40
C GLU A 22 2.52 5.69 -0.34
N ASP A 23 1.52 4.92 0.11
CA ASP A 23 1.05 3.69 -0.50
C ASP A 23 0.35 3.93 -1.85
N ASP A 24 -0.42 5.00 -1.96
CA ASP A 24 -1.00 5.47 -3.22
C ASP A 24 0.08 5.85 -4.25
N ASP A 25 1.15 6.53 -3.81
CA ASP A 25 2.31 6.85 -4.67
C ASP A 25 3.01 5.57 -5.14
N LEU A 26 3.21 4.60 -4.24
CA LEU A 26 3.75 3.29 -4.61
C LEU A 26 2.87 2.61 -5.67
N TYR A 27 1.54 2.60 -5.50
CA TYR A 27 0.63 2.02 -6.47
C TYR A 27 0.78 2.67 -7.85
N LYS A 28 0.81 4.01 -7.91
CA LYS A 28 1.01 4.76 -9.15
C LYS A 28 2.33 4.39 -9.84
N ARG A 29 3.44 4.26 -9.09
CA ARG A 29 4.73 3.83 -9.63
C ARG A 29 4.69 2.42 -10.20
N VAL A 30 4.08 1.48 -9.47
CA VAL A 30 3.93 0.09 -9.92
C VAL A 30 3.18 0.04 -11.26
N VAL A 31 2.04 0.73 -11.36
CA VAL A 31 1.24 0.79 -12.60
C VAL A 31 1.96 1.53 -13.72
N HIS A 32 2.65 2.64 -13.41
CA HIS A 32 3.43 3.42 -14.38
C HIS A 32 4.52 2.58 -15.06
N HIS A 33 5.17 1.67 -14.31
CA HIS A 33 6.17 0.75 -14.85
C HIS A 33 5.57 -0.50 -15.51
N GLY A 34 4.25 -0.55 -15.73
CA GLY A 34 3.57 -1.64 -16.43
C GLY A 34 3.34 -2.89 -15.58
N TYR A 35 3.60 -2.85 -14.27
CA TYR A 35 3.31 -3.95 -13.37
C TYR A 35 1.83 -3.99 -12.98
N ARG A 36 1.37 -5.18 -12.58
CA ARG A 36 -0.01 -5.40 -12.10
C ARG A 36 0.03 -5.85 -10.65
N VAL A 37 -0.90 -5.32 -9.86
CA VAL A 37 -1.10 -5.76 -8.47
C VAL A 37 -1.87 -7.07 -8.50
N PHE A 38 -1.24 -8.14 -8.01
CA PHE A 38 -1.90 -9.41 -7.79
C PHE A 38 -2.44 -9.46 -6.35
N ARG A 39 -3.69 -9.88 -6.20
CA ARG A 39 -4.35 -10.09 -4.90
C ARG A 39 -4.91 -11.50 -4.86
N TYR A 40 -4.66 -12.20 -3.78
CA TYR A 40 -5.29 -13.50 -3.55
C TYR A 40 -6.80 -13.32 -3.31
N PRO A 41 -7.61 -14.34 -3.62
CA PRO A 41 -9.02 -14.37 -3.28
C PRO A 41 -9.29 -14.08 -1.78
N ASN A 42 -10.41 -13.38 -1.52
CA ASN A 42 -10.76 -12.89 -0.18
C ASN A 42 -11.14 -14.01 0.82
N ASP A 43 -11.43 -15.21 0.34
CA ASP A 43 -11.70 -16.40 1.14
C ASP A 43 -10.45 -16.95 1.83
N ILE A 44 -9.27 -16.84 1.19
CA ILE A 44 -7.99 -17.33 1.72
C ILE A 44 -7.09 -16.23 2.30
N ALA A 45 -7.30 -14.96 1.90
CA ALA A 45 -6.41 -13.85 2.24
C ALA A 45 -7.03 -12.86 3.25
N ARG A 46 -7.61 -13.38 4.33
CA ARG A 46 -8.19 -12.56 5.41
C ARG A 46 -7.14 -12.26 6.47
N TYR A 47 -7.09 -11.01 6.92
CA TYR A 47 -6.18 -10.54 7.96
C TYR A 47 -6.96 -9.91 9.10
N THR A 48 -6.45 -10.07 10.33
CA THR A 48 -7.00 -9.43 11.53
C THR A 48 -5.99 -8.40 12.02
N MET A 49 -6.44 -7.15 12.17
CA MET A 49 -5.65 -6.07 12.76
C MET A 49 -5.35 -6.39 14.22
N LEU A 50 -4.07 -6.30 14.61
CA LEU A 50 -3.70 -6.37 16.03
C LEU A 50 -4.37 -5.21 16.76
N ARG A 51 -4.87 -5.48 17.97
CA ARG A 51 -5.60 -4.46 18.73
C ARG A 51 -4.70 -3.27 19.03
N HIS A 52 -5.10 -2.10 18.54
CA HIS A 52 -4.51 -0.82 18.87
C HIS A 52 -5.63 0.23 18.99
N GLY A 53 -5.31 1.37 19.62
CA GLY A 53 -6.21 2.51 19.62
C GLY A 53 -6.46 2.97 18.18
N HIS A 54 -7.71 3.26 17.84
CA HIS A 54 -8.01 3.88 16.56
C HIS A 54 -7.52 5.33 16.59
N GLU A 55 -6.72 5.73 15.61
CA GLU A 55 -6.26 7.11 15.50
C GLU A 55 -7.44 8.01 15.09
N THR A 56 -7.71 9.03 15.89
CA THR A 56 -8.94 9.84 15.78
C THR A 56 -9.05 10.60 14.46
N LEU A 57 -7.94 10.80 13.76
CA LEU A 57 -7.86 11.50 12.48
C LEU A 57 -8.18 10.59 11.28
N ASN A 58 -8.15 9.26 11.45
CA ASN A 58 -8.42 8.33 10.36
C ASN A 58 -9.92 8.20 10.17
N GLN A 59 -10.43 8.60 9.01
CA GLN A 59 -11.84 8.42 8.71
C GLN A 59 -12.13 6.93 8.47
N PRO A 60 -13.32 6.43 8.86
CA PRO A 60 -13.73 5.09 8.47
C PRO A 60 -13.77 4.99 6.94
N ASN A 61 -13.32 3.85 6.43
CA ASN A 61 -13.39 3.61 4.99
C ASN A 61 -14.84 3.69 4.49
N PRO A 62 -15.08 4.27 3.31
CA PRO A 62 -16.40 4.26 2.70
C PRO A 62 -16.90 2.82 2.50
N ILE A 63 -18.22 2.65 2.64
CA ILE A 63 -18.93 1.37 2.50
C ILE A 63 -19.11 1.03 1.03
#